data_AF-A0A0D0VRP7-F1
#
_entry.id   AF-A0A0D0VRP7-F1
#
_cell.length_a   1.000
_cell.length_b   1.000
_cell.length_c   1.000
_cell.angle_alpha   90.00
_cell.angle_beta   90.00
_cell.angle_gamma   90.00
#
_symmetry.space_group_name_H-M   'P 1'
#
loop_
_entity.id
_entity.type
_entity.pdbx_description
1 polymer ?
#
loop_
_entity_poly.entity_id
_entity_poly.type
_entity_poly.pdbx_seq_one_letter_code
_entity_poly.pdbx_strand_id
1 'polypeptide(L)'
;MPSDLCYWLISAPLKDGSPDVMLNEVRQEIPSGVFAAKWEIPELKAGTLSSLLTLSDALPKIDSAFTSTTSKLLDQLRSLVDNDNGKIAQHARVNDRPADEYLMAGGEGFKWDKGRWGDGGKVTEVVEALSKEMAVIEATQREKAQSYNLAKGGLTTLQRKQIGNLSQRSLLDIVKKEHLVEDSEYLETLIVAVPKNLAKDWSNKYERLTSMVVPRSSQQIASDDEYVLQTVTVFKKIRDDFIHKCRENKFIVRDFTWDDSALEKQKRQLADLEIEEKELWTGLLRLTRINFSEAYQILAHLKTVRLFVESVLRYGLPADYAGVIIRPDPKTAAKTLRSITTHYAYLNNSSRDSSARRGKGKGSSALGDDIGGEWASVMEAEYYDIVLFEIPMVIC
;
A
#
# COMPACT_ATOMS: atom_id res chain seq x y z
N MET A 1 5.82 -6.23 23.99
CA MET A 1 4.83 -7.32 23.90
C MET A 1 4.49 -7.48 22.42
N PRO A 2 4.42 -8.70 21.85
CA PRO A 2 3.91 -8.89 20.51
C PRO A 2 2.50 -8.31 20.37
N SER A 3 2.22 -7.74 19.20
CA SER A 3 0.98 -7.11 18.80
C SER A 3 -0.18 -8.10 18.80
N ASP A 4 -1.32 -7.69 19.33
CA ASP A 4 -2.58 -8.43 19.26
C ASP A 4 -3.25 -8.37 17.87
N LEU A 5 -2.71 -7.54 16.97
CA LEU A 5 -3.08 -7.48 15.55
C LEU A 5 -2.24 -8.42 14.67
N CYS A 6 -1.43 -9.28 15.30
CA CYS A 6 -0.58 -10.26 14.63
C CYS A 6 -0.91 -11.68 15.14
N TYR A 7 -0.79 -12.67 14.26
CA TYR A 7 -0.63 -14.05 14.69
C TYR A 7 0.76 -14.21 15.32
N TRP A 8 0.84 -15.01 16.37
CA TRP A 8 2.10 -15.33 17.04
C TRP A 8 2.55 -16.72 16.64
N LEU A 9 3.70 -16.79 15.99
CA LEU A 9 4.33 -18.02 15.58
C LEU A 9 5.41 -18.36 16.61
N ILE A 10 5.27 -19.52 17.26
CA ILE A 10 6.24 -19.99 18.27
C ILE A 10 6.84 -21.33 17.85
N SER A 11 8.07 -21.59 18.29
CA SER A 11 8.74 -22.88 18.12
C SER A 11 9.43 -23.31 19.40
N ALA A 12 9.29 -24.59 19.76
CA ALA A 12 9.95 -25.20 20.89
C ALA A 12 10.46 -26.61 20.55
N PRO A 13 11.47 -27.13 21.29
CA PRO A 13 11.89 -28.51 21.17
C PRO A 13 10.76 -29.49 21.45
N LEU A 14 10.70 -30.56 20.65
CA LEU A 14 9.71 -31.61 20.82
C LEU A 14 9.96 -32.41 22.10
N LYS A 15 8.88 -32.70 22.82
CA LYS A 15 8.84 -33.74 23.85
C LYS A 15 8.24 -34.99 23.20
N ASP A 16 8.97 -36.10 23.22
CA ASP A 16 8.53 -37.39 22.67
C ASP A 16 8.29 -37.45 21.14
N GLY A 17 8.86 -36.51 20.36
CA GLY A 17 8.95 -36.58 18.90
C GLY A 17 7.65 -36.32 18.11
N SER A 18 6.58 -35.82 18.75
CA SER A 18 5.30 -35.54 18.08
C SER A 18 4.88 -34.05 18.16
N PRO A 19 4.73 -33.34 17.03
CA PRO A 19 4.21 -31.97 16.99
C PRO A 19 2.81 -31.78 17.59
N ASP A 20 2.00 -32.84 17.65
CA ASP A 20 0.70 -32.83 18.30
C ASP A 20 0.78 -32.58 19.80
N VAL A 21 1.85 -33.08 20.45
CA VAL A 21 2.06 -32.90 21.89
C VAL A 21 2.24 -31.43 22.19
N MET A 22 3.10 -30.74 21.45
CA MET A 22 3.33 -29.29 21.64
C MET A 22 2.04 -28.49 21.42
N LEU A 23 1.26 -28.79 20.38
CA LEU A 23 -0.01 -28.10 20.16
C LEU A 23 -0.99 -28.31 21.32
N ASN A 24 -1.07 -29.52 21.85
CA ASN A 24 -1.93 -29.83 22.99
C ASN A 24 -1.47 -29.13 24.28
N GLU A 25 -0.16 -29.07 24.55
CA GLU A 25 0.40 -28.29 25.65
C GLU A 25 0.04 -26.81 25.52
N VAL A 26 0.28 -26.20 24.36
CA VAL A 26 -0.09 -24.80 24.10
C VAL A 26 -1.59 -24.57 24.31
N ARG A 27 -2.44 -25.47 23.82
CA ARG A 27 -3.91 -25.38 24.00
C ARG A 27 -4.36 -25.45 25.46
N GLN A 28 -3.61 -26.15 26.32
CA GLN A 28 -3.90 -26.21 27.76
C GLN A 28 -3.50 -24.93 28.50
N GLU A 29 -2.47 -24.24 28.02
CA GLU A 29 -1.93 -23.02 28.64
C GLU A 29 -2.64 -21.73 28.21
N ILE A 30 -3.19 -21.71 26.98
CA ILE A 30 -3.88 -20.52 26.45
C ILE A 30 -5.30 -20.36 27.03
N PRO A 31 -5.77 -19.12 27.25
CA PRO A 31 -7.14 -18.86 27.69
C PRO A 31 -8.21 -19.33 26.70
N SER A 32 -9.42 -19.59 27.20
CA SER A 32 -10.60 -19.85 26.37
C SER A 32 -10.87 -18.68 25.41
N GLY A 33 -11.07 -18.96 24.12
CA GLY A 33 -11.28 -17.95 23.07
C GLY A 33 -10.04 -17.61 22.25
N VAL A 34 -8.85 -18.07 22.68
CA VAL A 34 -7.62 -18.04 21.89
C VAL A 34 -7.55 -19.29 21.04
N PHE A 35 -7.20 -19.16 19.76
CA PHE A 35 -7.10 -20.29 18.85
C PHE A 35 -5.64 -20.60 18.55
N ALA A 36 -5.30 -21.89 18.50
CA ALA A 36 -3.98 -22.36 18.13
C ALA A 36 -4.06 -23.52 17.13
N ALA A 37 -3.15 -23.53 16.17
CA ALA A 37 -3.02 -24.55 15.14
C ALA A 37 -1.54 -24.92 14.93
N LYS A 38 -1.29 -26.07 14.27
CA LYS A 38 0.08 -26.50 13.96
C LYS A 38 0.73 -25.53 12.99
N TRP A 39 2.06 -25.50 13.00
CA TRP A 39 2.84 -24.85 11.98
C TRP A 39 3.92 -25.81 11.49
N GLU A 40 3.82 -26.24 10.23
CA GLU A 40 4.82 -27.14 9.65
C GLU A 40 6.16 -26.40 9.45
N ILE A 41 7.22 -26.95 10.05
CA ILE A 41 8.59 -26.54 9.81
C ILE A 41 9.22 -27.61 8.91
N PRO A 42 9.69 -27.26 7.70
CA PRO A 42 10.31 -28.22 6.78
C PRO A 42 11.72 -28.64 7.26
N GLU A 43 12.18 -29.80 6.80
CA GLU A 43 13.55 -30.25 7.04
C GLU A 43 14.49 -29.57 6.03
N LEU A 44 14.99 -28.38 6.36
CA LEU A 44 15.96 -27.68 5.52
C LEU A 44 17.41 -28.00 5.93
N LYS A 45 18.33 -27.96 4.97
CA LYS A 45 19.76 -28.06 5.24
C LYS A 45 20.27 -26.72 5.76
N ALA A 46 20.59 -26.70 7.06
CA ALA A 46 21.03 -25.50 7.77
C ALA A 46 22.40 -24.96 7.29
N GLY A 47 23.27 -25.83 6.76
CA GLY A 47 24.60 -25.43 6.29
C GLY A 47 25.61 -25.31 7.43
N THR A 48 26.48 -24.30 7.37
CA THR A 48 27.49 -24.04 8.43
C THR A 48 26.94 -23.06 9.46
N LEU A 49 27.46 -23.11 10.70
CA LEU A 49 27.09 -22.15 11.74
C LEU A 49 27.32 -20.70 11.30
N SER A 50 28.43 -20.43 10.61
CA SER A 50 28.72 -19.10 10.04
C SER A 50 27.64 -18.65 9.06
N SER A 51 27.16 -19.53 8.17
CA SER A 51 26.07 -19.17 7.24
C SER A 51 24.75 -18.91 7.94
N LEU A 52 24.45 -19.64 9.02
CA LEU A 52 23.24 -19.42 9.82
C LEU A 52 23.29 -18.11 10.57
N LEU A 53 24.42 -17.74 11.16
CA LEU A 53 24.59 -16.45 11.83
C LEU A 53 24.37 -15.29 10.86
N THR A 54 25.01 -15.34 9.67
CA THR A 54 24.79 -14.34 8.62
C THR A 54 23.32 -14.26 8.17
N LEU A 55 22.63 -15.40 8.05
CA LEU A 55 21.21 -15.42 7.77
C LEU A 55 20.36 -14.83 8.91
N SER A 56 20.69 -15.15 10.17
CA SER A 56 20.00 -14.61 11.35
C SER A 56 20.03 -13.09 11.37
N ASP A 57 21.15 -12.49 10.97
CA ASP A 57 21.31 -11.03 10.90
C ASP A 57 20.55 -10.42 9.71
N ALA A 58 20.50 -11.12 8.57
CA ALA A 58 19.87 -10.63 7.34
C ALA A 58 18.34 -10.79 7.32
N LEU A 59 17.84 -11.91 7.85
CA LEU A 59 16.43 -12.28 7.81
C LEU A 59 15.46 -11.24 8.41
N PRO A 60 15.77 -10.55 9.53
CA PRO A 60 14.94 -9.45 10.05
C PRO A 60 14.70 -8.34 9.02
N LYS A 61 15.73 -7.98 8.24
CA LYS A 61 15.61 -6.95 7.19
C LYS A 61 14.75 -7.44 6.02
N ILE A 62 14.93 -8.68 5.60
CA ILE A 62 14.15 -9.31 4.52
C ILE A 62 12.68 -9.41 4.94
N ASP A 63 12.42 -9.80 6.18
CA ASP A 63 11.09 -9.90 6.77
C ASP A 63 10.34 -8.56 6.82
N SER A 64 11.03 -7.50 7.25
CA SER A 64 10.48 -6.16 7.23
C SER A 64 10.13 -5.70 5.80
N ALA A 65 11.00 -5.99 4.83
CA ALA A 65 10.73 -5.70 3.43
C ALA A 65 9.51 -6.47 2.89
N PHE A 66 9.41 -7.78 3.15
CA PHE A 66 8.28 -8.59 2.69
C PHE A 66 6.97 -8.17 3.34
N THR A 67 7.01 -7.85 4.65
CA THR A 67 5.88 -7.30 5.38
C THR A 67 5.43 -5.97 4.78
N SER A 68 6.38 -5.06 4.47
CA SER A 68 6.08 -3.78 3.82
C SER A 68 5.43 -3.97 2.45
N THR A 69 5.95 -4.87 1.61
CA THR A 69 5.39 -5.14 0.28
C THR A 69 3.97 -5.69 0.40
N THR A 70 3.74 -6.63 1.32
CA THR A 70 2.41 -7.20 1.56
C THR A 70 1.42 -6.15 2.06
N SER A 71 1.83 -5.27 2.97
CA SER A 71 1.01 -4.16 3.46
C SER A 71 0.68 -3.15 2.37
N LYS A 72 1.65 -2.76 1.53
CA LYS A 72 1.41 -1.87 0.39
C LYS A 72 0.40 -2.46 -0.61
N LEU A 73 0.44 -3.77 -0.84
CA LEU A 73 -0.54 -4.46 -1.69
C LEU A 73 -1.95 -4.42 -1.07
N LEU A 74 -2.06 -4.62 0.24
CA LEU A 74 -3.33 -4.50 0.95
C LEU A 74 -3.87 -3.07 0.90
N ASP A 75 -3.03 -2.07 1.12
CA ASP A 75 -3.43 -0.66 1.06
C ASP A 75 -3.83 -0.25 -0.37
N GLN A 76 -3.18 -0.80 -1.39
CA GLN A 76 -3.60 -0.63 -2.78
C GLN A 76 -4.99 -1.24 -3.03
N LEU A 77 -5.28 -2.44 -2.50
CA LEU A 77 -6.61 -3.02 -2.59
C LEU A 77 -7.66 -2.12 -1.91
N ARG A 78 -7.37 -1.63 -0.70
CA ARG A 78 -8.24 -0.70 0.03
C ARG A 78 -8.54 0.56 -0.79
N SER A 79 -7.51 1.15 -1.40
CA SER A 79 -7.64 2.33 -2.27
C SER A 79 -8.48 2.06 -3.52
N LEU A 80 -8.31 0.89 -4.16
CA LEU A 80 -9.03 0.54 -5.38
C LEU A 80 -10.53 0.26 -5.15
N VAL A 81 -10.92 -0.11 -3.94
CA VAL A 81 -12.31 -0.44 -3.58
C VAL A 81 -12.94 0.58 -2.63
N ASP A 82 -12.36 1.78 -2.56
CA ASP A 82 -12.85 2.93 -1.78
C ASP A 82 -13.02 2.64 -0.27
N ASN A 83 -12.12 1.82 0.30
CA ASN A 83 -12.16 1.38 1.70
C ASN A 83 -13.45 0.67 2.13
N ASP A 84 -14.16 0.03 1.19
CA ASP A 84 -15.33 -0.81 1.51
C ASP A 84 -14.87 -2.14 2.12
N ASN A 85 -15.09 -2.34 3.43
CA ASN A 85 -14.67 -3.55 4.15
C ASN A 85 -15.23 -4.84 3.54
N GLY A 86 -16.43 -4.81 2.97
CA GLY A 86 -17.05 -5.96 2.31
C GLY A 86 -16.30 -6.34 1.04
N LYS A 87 -15.92 -5.35 0.22
CA LYS A 87 -15.10 -5.57 -0.98
C LYS A 87 -13.66 -5.96 -0.61
N ILE A 88 -13.08 -5.35 0.43
CA ILE A 88 -11.74 -5.72 0.91
C ILE A 88 -11.72 -7.20 1.29
N ALA A 89 -12.70 -7.69 2.06
CA ALA A 89 -12.81 -9.12 2.42
C ALA A 89 -13.02 -10.06 1.21
N GLN A 90 -13.58 -9.55 0.11
CA GLN A 90 -13.72 -10.32 -1.14
C GLN A 90 -12.41 -10.39 -1.92
N HIS A 91 -11.58 -9.33 -1.87
CA HIS A 91 -10.37 -9.22 -2.69
C HIS A 91 -9.08 -9.58 -1.96
N ALA A 92 -8.96 -9.32 -0.66
CA ALA A 92 -7.80 -9.62 0.18
C ALA A 92 -7.80 -11.09 0.65
N ARG A 93 -7.68 -12.01 -0.31
CA ARG A 93 -7.70 -13.46 -0.09
C ARG A 93 -6.36 -14.10 -0.44
N VAL A 94 -6.06 -15.21 0.21
CA VAL A 94 -4.83 -15.99 0.05
C VAL A 94 -5.21 -17.40 -0.39
N ASN A 95 -4.88 -17.79 -1.62
CA ASN A 95 -5.41 -19.00 -2.28
C ASN A 95 -6.94 -19.10 -2.21
N ASP A 96 -7.61 -18.00 -2.55
CA ASP A 96 -9.08 -17.84 -2.58
C ASP A 96 -9.83 -18.01 -1.24
N ARG A 97 -9.10 -18.19 -0.14
CA ARG A 97 -9.62 -18.22 1.23
C ARG A 97 -9.17 -17.01 2.04
N PRO A 98 -9.88 -16.63 3.12
CA PRO A 98 -9.40 -15.63 4.07
C PRO A 98 -8.01 -15.97 4.61
N ALA A 99 -7.18 -14.97 4.91
CA ALA A 99 -5.82 -15.19 5.40
C ALA A 99 -5.77 -16.02 6.71
N ASP A 100 -6.74 -15.82 7.60
CA ASP A 100 -6.91 -16.62 8.82
C ASP A 100 -7.11 -18.11 8.51
N GLU A 101 -8.00 -18.41 7.56
CA GLU A 101 -8.25 -19.78 7.12
C GLU A 101 -7.03 -20.38 6.41
N TYR A 102 -6.26 -19.57 5.68
CA TYR A 102 -5.02 -20.01 5.05
C TYR A 102 -3.97 -20.45 6.07
N LEU A 103 -3.76 -19.67 7.14
CA LEU A 103 -2.73 -19.94 8.15
C LEU A 103 -3.18 -20.99 9.17
N MET A 104 -4.44 -20.96 9.58
CA MET A 104 -4.96 -21.85 10.63
C MET A 104 -5.54 -23.16 10.05
N ALA A 105 -5.99 -23.17 8.79
CA ALA A 105 -6.55 -24.32 8.07
C ALA A 105 -7.55 -25.13 8.91
N GLY A 106 -8.51 -24.47 9.56
CA GLY A 106 -9.52 -25.15 10.40
C GLY A 106 -8.94 -25.92 11.60
N GLY A 107 -7.70 -25.63 12.00
CA GLY A 107 -6.99 -26.30 13.08
C GLY A 107 -5.92 -27.29 12.62
N GLU A 108 -5.88 -27.64 11.32
CA GLU A 108 -4.80 -28.49 10.75
C GLU A 108 -3.47 -27.74 10.64
N GLY A 109 -3.54 -26.41 10.55
CA GLY A 109 -2.38 -25.52 10.54
C GLY A 109 -1.78 -25.29 9.16
N PHE A 110 -0.82 -24.37 9.11
CA PHE A 110 -0.07 -24.02 7.91
C PHE A 110 0.76 -25.21 7.43
N LYS A 111 0.81 -25.37 6.10
CA LYS A 111 1.60 -26.38 5.41
C LYS A 111 2.67 -25.73 4.54
N TRP A 112 3.88 -26.26 4.63
CA TRP A 112 4.97 -25.81 3.79
C TRP A 112 4.73 -26.27 2.35
N ASP A 113 4.86 -25.36 1.38
CA ASP A 113 4.77 -25.71 -0.04
C ASP A 113 6.06 -26.39 -0.53
N LYS A 114 6.13 -27.70 -0.27
CA LYS A 114 7.22 -28.58 -0.70
C LYS A 114 7.40 -28.60 -2.22
N GLY A 115 6.33 -28.36 -2.98
CA GLY A 115 6.38 -28.38 -4.45
C GLY A 115 7.09 -27.15 -5.02
N ARG A 116 6.87 -25.97 -4.40
CA ARG A 116 7.46 -24.70 -4.84
C ARG A 116 8.84 -24.44 -4.24
N TRP A 117 9.03 -24.73 -2.96
CA TRP A 117 10.25 -24.38 -2.21
C TRP A 117 11.15 -25.57 -1.88
N GLY A 118 10.72 -26.78 -2.23
CA GLY A 118 11.44 -28.02 -1.95
C GLY A 118 11.36 -28.48 -0.49
N ASP A 119 11.91 -29.66 -0.26
CA ASP A 119 12.12 -30.27 1.06
C ASP A 119 13.58 -30.78 1.07
N GLY A 120 14.37 -30.48 2.11
CA GLY A 120 15.80 -30.86 2.16
C GLY A 120 16.78 -29.98 1.36
N GLY A 121 16.33 -28.86 0.79
CA GLY A 121 17.17 -27.85 0.13
C GLY A 121 18.02 -27.03 1.13
N LYS A 122 19.03 -26.30 0.65
CA LYS A 122 19.77 -25.38 1.54
C LYS A 122 18.92 -24.18 1.89
N VAL A 123 18.92 -23.79 3.17
CA VAL A 123 18.13 -22.66 3.64
C VAL A 123 18.46 -21.35 2.92
N THR A 124 19.73 -21.12 2.57
CA THR A 124 20.16 -19.93 1.82
C THR A 124 19.52 -19.86 0.42
N GLU A 125 19.41 -20.99 -0.27
CA GLU A 125 18.85 -21.08 -1.63
C GLU A 125 17.33 -20.82 -1.60
N VAL A 126 16.65 -21.28 -0.55
CA VAL A 126 15.22 -21.01 -0.32
C VAL A 126 14.98 -19.51 -0.08
N VAL A 127 15.79 -18.87 0.77
CA VAL A 127 15.67 -17.41 1.05
C VAL A 127 15.89 -16.59 -0.22
N GLU A 128 16.87 -16.97 -1.05
CA GLU A 128 17.14 -16.30 -2.32
C GLU A 128 15.96 -16.44 -3.28
N ALA A 129 15.38 -17.64 -3.41
CA ALA A 129 14.22 -17.90 -4.25
C ALA A 129 13.00 -17.06 -3.81
N LEU A 130 12.67 -17.07 -2.51
CA LEU A 130 11.59 -16.26 -1.93
C LEU A 130 11.80 -14.76 -2.21
N SER A 131 13.04 -14.27 -2.06
CA SER A 131 13.39 -12.86 -2.27
C SER A 131 13.25 -12.46 -3.73
N LYS A 132 13.66 -13.33 -4.66
CA LYS A 132 13.51 -13.12 -6.09
C LYS A 132 12.04 -13.03 -6.50
N GLU A 133 11.19 -13.92 -6.01
CA GLU A 133 9.77 -13.90 -6.32
C GLU A 133 9.06 -12.67 -5.73
N MET A 134 9.37 -12.29 -4.49
CA MET A 134 8.85 -11.06 -3.89
C MET A 134 9.25 -9.81 -4.71
N ALA A 135 10.48 -9.76 -5.22
CA ALA A 135 10.94 -8.65 -6.06
C ALA A 135 10.19 -8.57 -7.41
N VAL A 136 9.86 -9.72 -8.02
CA VAL A 136 9.04 -9.78 -9.24
C VAL A 136 7.62 -9.26 -8.97
N ILE A 137 7.02 -9.64 -7.85
CA ILE A 137 5.70 -9.15 -7.43
C ILE A 137 5.73 -7.62 -7.28
N GLU A 138 6.73 -7.07 -6.58
CA GLU A 138 6.85 -5.63 -6.38
C GLU A 138 7.04 -4.87 -7.71
N ALA A 139 7.90 -5.38 -8.59
CA ALA A 139 8.17 -4.74 -9.89
C ALA A 139 6.92 -4.70 -10.78
N THR A 140 6.23 -5.84 -10.92
CA THR A 140 5.02 -5.94 -11.76
C THR A 140 3.86 -5.10 -11.21
N GLN A 141 3.70 -5.07 -9.88
CA GLN A 141 2.70 -4.23 -9.24
C GLN A 141 2.97 -2.74 -9.50
N ARG A 142 4.22 -2.31 -9.34
CA ARG A 142 4.62 -0.91 -9.51
C ARG A 142 4.36 -0.42 -10.93
N GLU A 143 4.72 -1.22 -11.93
CA GLU A 143 4.50 -0.91 -13.34
C GLU A 143 3.01 -0.70 -13.64
N LYS A 144 2.16 -1.66 -13.25
CA LYS A 144 0.72 -1.57 -13.52
C LYS A 144 0.05 -0.42 -12.77
N ALA A 145 0.44 -0.19 -11.52
CA ALA A 145 -0.06 0.92 -10.72
C ALA A 145 0.32 2.28 -11.33
N GLN A 146 1.53 2.41 -11.88
CA GLN A 146 1.97 3.62 -12.56
C GLN A 146 1.11 3.92 -13.80
N SER A 147 0.82 2.93 -14.64
CA SER A 147 -0.05 3.12 -15.82
C SER A 147 -1.44 3.61 -15.43
N TYR A 148 -2.07 2.98 -14.43
CA TYR A 148 -3.37 3.40 -13.92
C TYR A 148 -3.35 4.83 -13.36
N ASN A 149 -2.35 5.17 -12.54
CA ASN A 149 -2.25 6.50 -11.94
C ASN A 149 -2.07 7.61 -12.99
N LEU A 150 -1.35 7.33 -14.09
CA LEU A 150 -1.23 8.27 -15.21
C LEU A 150 -2.58 8.50 -15.90
N ALA A 151 -3.31 7.43 -16.23
CA ALA A 151 -4.64 7.54 -16.85
C ALA A 151 -5.64 8.27 -15.93
N LYS A 152 -5.70 7.88 -14.65
CA LYS A 152 -6.54 8.53 -13.65
C LYS A 152 -6.21 10.02 -13.47
N GLY A 153 -4.93 10.37 -13.45
CA GLY A 153 -4.47 11.76 -13.36
C GLY A 153 -4.88 12.59 -14.59
N GLY A 154 -4.79 11.99 -15.79
CA GLY A 154 -5.27 12.58 -17.04
C GLY A 154 -6.78 12.83 -17.03
N LEU A 155 -7.56 11.82 -16.64
CA LEU A 155 -9.01 11.91 -16.53
C LEU A 155 -9.44 13.00 -15.53
N THR A 156 -8.87 12.99 -14.33
CA THR A 156 -9.16 14.00 -13.28
C THR A 156 -8.87 15.42 -13.78
N THR A 157 -7.78 15.59 -14.54
CA THR A 157 -7.42 16.89 -15.12
C THR A 157 -8.45 17.38 -16.13
N LEU A 158 -8.95 16.50 -17.00
CA LEU A 158 -10.00 16.84 -17.96
C LEU A 158 -11.35 17.09 -17.30
N GLN A 159 -11.75 16.27 -16.32
CA GLN A 159 -12.98 16.47 -15.56
C GLN A 159 -12.97 17.81 -14.83
N ARG A 160 -11.85 18.20 -14.21
CA ARG A 160 -11.71 19.52 -13.56
C ARG A 160 -11.88 20.68 -14.55
N LYS A 161 -11.44 20.51 -15.81
CA LYS A 161 -11.68 21.51 -16.87
C LYS A 161 -13.17 21.67 -17.20
N GLN A 162 -14.03 20.73 -16.88
CA GLN A 162 -15.49 20.84 -17.10
C GLN A 162 -16.24 21.41 -15.88
N ILE A 163 -15.79 21.10 -14.66
CA ILE A 163 -16.57 21.35 -13.42
C ILE A 163 -16.27 22.71 -12.75
N GLY A 164 -15.24 23.46 -13.19
CA GLY A 164 -14.91 24.77 -12.62
C GLY A 164 -15.98 25.87 -12.82
N ASN A 165 -15.80 27.03 -12.17
CA ASN A 165 -16.61 28.22 -12.46
C ASN A 165 -16.30 28.78 -13.87
N LEU A 166 -17.15 29.67 -14.38
CA LEU A 166 -17.09 30.26 -15.73
C LEU A 166 -15.76 30.99 -16.02
N SER A 167 -15.03 31.38 -14.98
CA SER A 167 -13.69 31.99 -15.13
C SER A 167 -12.60 30.98 -15.47
N GLN A 168 -12.84 29.67 -15.32
CA GLN A 168 -11.84 28.60 -15.46
C GLN A 168 -12.30 27.42 -16.33
N ARG A 169 -13.58 27.04 -16.30
CA ARG A 169 -14.09 25.89 -17.07
C ARG A 169 -14.00 26.08 -18.57
N SER A 170 -14.02 24.96 -19.29
CA SER A 170 -14.23 24.91 -20.74
C SER A 170 -15.51 25.65 -21.10
N LEU A 171 -15.43 26.44 -22.16
CA LEU A 171 -16.56 27.18 -22.69
C LEU A 171 -17.16 26.52 -23.95
N LEU A 172 -16.59 25.38 -24.38
CA LEU A 172 -16.99 24.67 -25.61
C LEU A 172 -18.46 24.21 -25.58
N ASP A 173 -19.04 23.97 -24.40
CA ASP A 173 -20.43 23.57 -24.22
C ASP A 173 -21.38 24.74 -23.89
N ILE A 174 -20.85 25.94 -23.71
CA ILE A 174 -21.60 27.15 -23.33
C ILE A 174 -21.72 28.11 -24.51
N VAL A 175 -20.61 28.32 -25.21
CA VAL A 175 -20.54 29.23 -26.35
C VAL A 175 -21.17 28.53 -27.53
N LYS A 176 -21.88 29.29 -28.34
CA LYS A 176 -22.48 28.82 -29.59
C LYS A 176 -21.95 29.70 -30.72
N LYS A 177 -21.97 29.17 -31.94
CA LYS A 177 -21.55 29.91 -33.13
C LYS A 177 -22.24 31.27 -33.27
N GLU A 178 -23.54 31.33 -32.93
CA GLU A 178 -24.37 32.54 -32.94
C GLU A 178 -23.89 33.66 -31.98
N HIS A 179 -23.09 33.33 -30.97
CA HIS A 179 -22.55 34.32 -30.04
C HIS A 179 -21.31 35.05 -30.58
N LEU A 180 -20.76 34.62 -31.72
CA LEU A 180 -19.48 35.07 -32.25
C LEU A 180 -19.65 35.71 -33.63
N VAL A 181 -18.85 36.73 -33.89
CA VAL A 181 -18.68 37.27 -35.24
C VAL A 181 -17.86 36.31 -36.09
N GLU A 182 -18.47 35.74 -37.11
CA GLU A 182 -17.83 34.83 -38.07
C GLU A 182 -16.98 35.57 -39.10
N ASP A 183 -15.82 35.00 -39.45
CA ASP A 183 -14.98 35.32 -40.62
C ASP A 183 -14.73 36.82 -40.90
N SER A 184 -14.67 37.64 -39.85
CA SER A 184 -14.34 39.06 -40.00
C SER A 184 -12.84 39.28 -40.07
N GLU A 185 -12.39 40.08 -41.04
CA GLU A 185 -10.98 40.49 -41.14
C GLU A 185 -10.57 41.38 -39.96
N TYR A 186 -11.47 42.27 -39.52
CA TYR A 186 -11.14 43.36 -38.59
C TYR A 186 -11.77 43.22 -37.20
N LEU A 187 -12.86 42.46 -37.07
CA LEU A 187 -13.58 42.29 -35.81
C LEU A 187 -13.33 40.90 -35.23
N GLU A 188 -13.37 40.81 -33.91
CA GLU A 188 -13.44 39.54 -33.20
C GLU A 188 -14.38 39.69 -32.00
N THR A 189 -14.90 38.57 -31.51
CA THR A 189 -15.71 38.54 -30.29
C THR A 189 -14.90 37.96 -29.16
N LEU A 190 -14.73 38.74 -28.10
CA LEU A 190 -14.11 38.30 -26.86
C LEU A 190 -15.18 37.82 -25.89
N ILE A 191 -14.82 36.83 -25.08
CA ILE A 191 -15.67 36.31 -24.03
C ILE A 191 -15.10 36.75 -22.70
N VAL A 192 -15.92 37.32 -21.83
CA VAL A 192 -15.50 37.91 -20.57
C VAL A 192 -16.31 37.32 -19.44
N ALA A 193 -15.62 36.68 -18.51
CA ALA A 193 -16.18 36.29 -17.22
C ALA A 193 -16.13 37.50 -16.28
N VAL A 194 -17.30 38.05 -15.98
CA VAL A 194 -17.48 39.23 -15.14
C VAL A 194 -17.99 38.78 -13.76
N PRO A 195 -17.31 39.11 -12.66
CA PRO A 195 -17.86 38.85 -11.32
C PRO A 195 -19.27 39.43 -11.17
N LYS A 196 -20.21 38.68 -10.61
CA LYS A 196 -21.63 39.11 -10.50
C LYS A 196 -21.81 40.47 -9.83
N ASN A 197 -21.02 40.75 -8.80
CA ASN A 197 -21.02 42.03 -8.10
C ASN A 197 -20.57 43.21 -8.98
N LEU A 198 -19.88 42.95 -10.09
CA LEU A 198 -19.42 43.94 -11.07
C LEU A 198 -20.23 43.93 -12.38
N ALA A 199 -21.29 43.12 -12.49
CA ALA A 199 -22.08 43.01 -13.73
C ALA A 199 -22.69 44.36 -14.18
N LYS A 200 -23.17 45.17 -13.24
CA LYS A 200 -23.66 46.54 -13.55
C LYS A 200 -22.54 47.46 -14.02
N ASP A 201 -21.35 47.31 -13.44
CA ASP A 201 -20.19 48.12 -13.78
C ASP A 201 -19.69 47.80 -15.20
N TRP A 202 -19.71 46.51 -15.57
CA TRP A 202 -19.47 46.06 -16.94
C TRP A 202 -20.40 46.74 -17.94
N SER A 203 -21.72 46.66 -17.75
CA SER A 203 -22.71 47.25 -18.67
C SER A 203 -22.53 48.76 -18.86
N ASN A 204 -22.06 49.47 -17.83
CA ASN A 204 -21.84 50.92 -17.90
C ASN A 204 -20.49 51.31 -18.53
N LYS A 205 -19.48 50.44 -18.46
CA LYS A 205 -18.09 50.79 -18.81
C LYS A 205 -17.56 50.14 -20.06
N TYR A 206 -18.02 48.94 -20.45
CA TYR A 206 -17.34 48.12 -21.45
C TYR A 206 -17.12 48.84 -22.79
N GLU A 207 -18.09 49.63 -23.24
CA GLU A 207 -18.02 50.42 -24.49
C GLU A 207 -16.94 51.52 -24.46
N ARG A 208 -16.49 51.91 -23.26
CA ARG A 208 -15.55 53.02 -23.04
C ARG A 208 -14.20 52.56 -22.49
N LEU A 209 -13.99 51.25 -22.34
CA LEU A 209 -12.71 50.70 -21.85
C LEU A 209 -11.57 51.02 -22.83
N THR A 210 -11.82 50.92 -24.13
CA THR A 210 -10.90 51.31 -25.20
C THR A 210 -11.67 51.98 -26.33
N SER A 211 -10.96 52.64 -27.25
CA SER A 211 -11.54 53.00 -28.53
C SER A 211 -11.82 51.75 -29.36
N MET A 212 -12.70 51.86 -30.36
CA MET A 212 -13.01 50.77 -31.31
C MET A 212 -13.64 49.51 -30.66
N VAL A 213 -14.43 49.70 -29.61
CA VAL A 213 -15.39 48.70 -29.12
C VAL A 213 -16.72 48.90 -29.84
N VAL A 214 -17.37 47.83 -30.29
CA VAL A 214 -18.68 47.93 -30.95
C VAL A 214 -19.77 48.19 -29.89
N PRO A 215 -20.49 49.32 -29.92
CA PRO A 215 -21.53 49.61 -28.94
C PRO A 215 -22.68 48.60 -29.02
N ARG A 216 -23.31 48.31 -27.88
CA ARG A 216 -24.41 47.34 -27.74
C ARG A 216 -24.10 45.91 -28.22
N SER A 217 -22.82 45.56 -28.37
CA SER A 217 -22.37 44.21 -28.75
C SER A 217 -22.32 43.22 -27.60
N SER A 218 -22.48 43.66 -26.34
CA SER A 218 -22.37 42.76 -25.20
C SER A 218 -23.67 42.00 -24.95
N GLN A 219 -23.57 40.67 -24.90
CA GLN A 219 -24.67 39.77 -24.60
C GLN A 219 -24.28 38.78 -23.49
N GLN A 220 -25.19 38.58 -22.55
CA GLN A 220 -25.04 37.55 -21.53
C GLN A 220 -25.31 36.18 -22.13
N ILE A 221 -24.33 35.27 -22.05
CA ILE A 221 -24.44 33.91 -22.61
C ILE A 221 -24.62 32.84 -21.53
N ALA A 222 -24.09 33.05 -20.33
CA ALA A 222 -24.26 32.15 -19.19
C ALA A 222 -24.05 32.87 -17.85
N SER A 223 -24.46 32.24 -16.75
CA SER A 223 -24.15 32.68 -15.38
C SER A 223 -24.04 31.46 -14.47
N ASP A 224 -23.07 31.49 -13.55
CA ASP A 224 -22.95 30.55 -12.42
C ASP A 224 -23.13 31.31 -11.11
N ASP A 225 -22.72 30.78 -9.95
CA ASP A 225 -22.88 31.46 -8.66
C ASP A 225 -22.03 32.73 -8.50
N GLU A 226 -20.87 32.81 -9.13
CA GLU A 226 -19.85 33.86 -8.91
C GLU A 226 -19.71 34.83 -10.09
N TYR A 227 -19.91 34.35 -11.31
CA TYR A 227 -19.63 35.04 -12.56
C TYR A 227 -20.83 35.04 -13.50
N VAL A 228 -20.83 36.06 -14.35
CA VAL A 228 -21.68 36.18 -15.54
C VAL A 228 -20.75 36.19 -16.75
N LEU A 229 -21.02 35.32 -17.71
CA LEU A 229 -20.27 35.24 -18.96
C LEU A 229 -20.93 36.16 -19.99
N GLN A 230 -20.17 37.14 -20.47
CA GLN A 230 -20.59 38.17 -21.41
C GLN A 230 -19.76 38.08 -22.69
N THR A 231 -20.35 38.38 -23.84
CA THR A 231 -19.61 38.63 -25.08
C THR A 231 -19.30 40.12 -25.21
N VAL A 232 -18.35 40.46 -26.07
CA VAL A 232 -18.11 41.82 -26.57
C VAL A 232 -17.41 41.76 -27.91
N THR A 233 -17.86 42.53 -28.89
CA THR A 233 -17.19 42.63 -30.19
C THR A 233 -16.26 43.82 -30.20
N VAL A 234 -15.01 43.56 -30.58
CA VAL A 234 -13.94 44.56 -30.63
C VAL A 234 -13.18 44.48 -31.95
N PHE A 235 -12.47 45.56 -32.31
CA PHE A 235 -11.52 45.49 -33.40
C PHE A 235 -10.27 44.73 -32.97
N LYS A 236 -9.78 43.80 -33.80
CA LYS A 236 -8.60 42.96 -33.50
C LYS A 236 -7.36 43.77 -33.12
N LYS A 237 -7.19 44.95 -33.72
CA LYS A 237 -6.07 45.86 -33.43
C LYS A 237 -5.99 46.28 -31.95
N ILE A 238 -7.11 46.38 -31.25
CA ILE A 238 -7.17 46.83 -29.85
C ILE A 238 -7.44 45.69 -28.86
N ARG A 239 -7.37 44.44 -29.32
CA ARG A 239 -7.61 43.24 -28.53
C ARG A 239 -6.83 43.23 -27.21
N ASP A 240 -5.52 43.38 -27.31
CA ASP A 240 -4.63 43.24 -26.16
C ASP A 240 -4.78 44.43 -25.19
N ASP A 241 -5.01 45.63 -25.71
CA ASP A 241 -5.34 46.83 -24.92
C ASP A 241 -6.67 46.63 -24.17
N PHE A 242 -7.68 46.07 -24.83
CA PHE A 242 -8.98 45.79 -24.22
C PHE A 242 -8.85 44.72 -23.12
N ILE A 243 -8.07 43.66 -23.36
CA ILE A 243 -7.75 42.64 -22.34
C ILE A 243 -7.05 43.28 -21.14
N HIS A 244 -6.11 44.19 -21.38
CA HIS A 244 -5.42 44.91 -20.31
C HIS A 244 -6.39 45.76 -19.48
N LYS A 245 -7.27 46.54 -20.14
CA LYS A 245 -8.31 47.34 -19.46
C LYS A 245 -9.35 46.51 -18.73
N CYS A 246 -9.69 45.33 -19.25
CA CYS A 246 -10.51 44.36 -18.54
C CYS A 246 -9.85 43.93 -17.22
N ARG A 247 -8.55 43.59 -17.25
CA ARG A 247 -7.81 43.18 -16.05
C ARG A 247 -7.75 44.28 -14.99
N GLU A 248 -7.52 45.54 -15.39
CA GLU A 248 -7.56 46.70 -14.47
C GLU A 248 -8.91 46.82 -13.73
N ASN A 249 -10.02 46.44 -14.39
CA ASN A 249 -11.37 46.46 -13.84
C ASN A 249 -11.80 45.12 -13.24
N LYS A 250 -10.87 44.17 -13.06
CA LYS A 250 -11.13 42.81 -12.53
C LYS A 250 -12.08 41.97 -13.38
N PHE A 251 -12.19 42.28 -14.67
CA PHE A 251 -12.88 41.45 -15.65
C PHE A 251 -11.91 40.43 -16.24
N ILE A 252 -12.35 39.18 -16.38
CA ILE A 252 -11.50 38.08 -16.83
C ILE A 252 -11.86 37.74 -18.26
N VAL A 253 -11.04 38.18 -19.22
CA VAL A 253 -11.20 37.75 -20.63
C VAL A 253 -10.76 36.29 -20.74
N ARG A 254 -11.66 35.45 -21.26
CA ARG A 254 -11.46 34.02 -21.47
C ARG A 254 -10.91 33.80 -22.87
N ASP A 255 -9.81 33.06 -22.95
CA ASP A 255 -9.25 32.63 -24.24
C ASP A 255 -10.16 31.55 -24.83
N PHE A 256 -10.75 31.85 -25.99
CA PHE A 256 -11.69 30.97 -26.64
C PHE A 256 -11.70 31.23 -28.14
N THR A 257 -11.50 30.17 -28.91
CA THR A 257 -11.62 30.17 -30.37
C THR A 257 -12.63 29.09 -30.74
N TRP A 258 -13.58 29.43 -31.59
CA TRP A 258 -14.56 28.46 -32.08
C TRP A 258 -13.89 27.44 -33.00
N ASP A 259 -14.18 26.17 -32.76
CA ASP A 259 -13.85 25.06 -33.66
C ASP A 259 -15.06 24.11 -33.61
N ASP A 260 -15.73 23.93 -34.74
CA ASP A 260 -16.93 23.09 -34.87
C ASP A 260 -16.68 21.64 -34.40
N SER A 261 -15.43 21.19 -34.47
CA SER A 261 -15.02 19.84 -34.06
C SER A 261 -14.47 19.76 -32.63
N ALA A 262 -14.18 20.87 -31.96
CA ALA A 262 -13.48 20.86 -30.67
C ALA A 262 -14.34 20.26 -29.54
N LEU A 263 -15.64 20.56 -29.52
CA LEU A 263 -16.55 19.99 -28.52
C LEU A 263 -16.67 18.48 -28.68
N GLU A 264 -16.83 17.99 -29.91
CA GLU A 264 -16.90 16.55 -30.20
C GLU A 264 -15.58 15.84 -29.88
N LYS A 265 -14.44 16.44 -30.26
CA LYS A 265 -13.10 15.94 -29.89
C LYS A 265 -12.92 15.86 -28.38
N GLN A 266 -13.34 16.88 -27.62
CA GLN A 266 -13.24 16.87 -26.16
C GLN A 266 -14.12 15.79 -25.53
N LYS A 267 -15.36 15.64 -25.99
CA LYS A 267 -16.28 14.60 -25.52
C LYS A 267 -15.75 13.20 -25.82
N ARG A 268 -15.24 12.98 -27.04
CA ARG A 268 -14.62 11.72 -27.43
C ARG A 268 -13.38 11.41 -26.60
N GLN A 269 -12.49 12.38 -26.42
CA GLN A 269 -11.28 12.20 -25.60
C GLN A 269 -11.62 11.85 -24.15
N LEU A 270 -12.65 12.48 -23.57
CA LEU A 270 -13.10 12.16 -22.21
C LEU A 270 -13.67 10.74 -22.15
N ALA A 271 -14.53 10.36 -23.09
CA ALA A 271 -15.10 9.01 -23.14
C ALA A 271 -14.02 7.93 -23.34
N ASP A 272 -13.06 8.17 -24.24
CA ASP A 272 -11.94 7.25 -24.49
C ASP A 272 -11.09 7.06 -23.22
N LEU A 273 -10.79 8.15 -22.49
CA LEU A 273 -10.03 8.08 -21.24
C LEU A 273 -10.81 7.45 -20.08
N GLU A 274 -12.12 7.62 -20.00
CA GLU A 274 -12.97 6.93 -19.01
C GLU A 274 -12.97 5.41 -19.23
N ILE A 275 -13.01 4.97 -20.50
CA ILE A 275 -12.91 3.55 -20.84
C ILE A 275 -11.53 3.02 -20.48
N GLU A 276 -10.46 3.72 -20.89
CA GLU A 276 -9.08 3.33 -20.60
C GLU A 276 -8.82 3.23 -19.08
N GLU A 277 -9.26 4.22 -18.30
CA GLU A 277 -9.10 4.22 -16.84
C GLU A 277 -9.79 3.02 -16.20
N LYS A 278 -11.02 2.70 -16.63
CA LYS A 278 -11.79 1.57 -16.12
C LYS A 278 -11.17 0.21 -16.47
N GLU A 279 -10.63 0.08 -17.68
CA GLU A 279 -9.91 -1.12 -18.11
C GLU A 279 -8.63 -1.32 -17.29
N LEU A 280 -7.86 -0.24 -17.10
CA LEU A 280 -6.65 -0.23 -16.27
C LEU A 280 -6.97 -0.55 -14.81
N TRP A 281 -8.04 0.04 -14.25
CA TRP A 281 -8.52 -0.24 -12.90
C TRP A 281 -8.86 -1.72 -12.73
N THR A 282 -9.62 -2.30 -13.66
CA THR A 282 -10.01 -3.72 -13.61
C THR A 282 -8.78 -4.63 -13.66
N GLY A 283 -7.85 -4.33 -14.57
CA GLY A 283 -6.60 -5.06 -14.70
C GLY A 283 -5.72 -4.95 -13.44
N LEU A 284 -5.64 -3.76 -12.84
CA LEU A 284 -4.87 -3.51 -11.63
C LEU A 284 -5.48 -4.19 -10.41
N LEU A 285 -6.80 -4.13 -10.22
CA LEU A 285 -7.48 -4.82 -9.13
C LEU A 285 -7.24 -6.33 -9.18
N ARG A 286 -7.37 -6.94 -10.37
CA ARG A 286 -7.09 -8.36 -10.58
C ARG A 286 -5.64 -8.71 -10.26
N LEU A 287 -4.69 -7.93 -10.77
CA LEU A 287 -3.26 -8.15 -10.52
C LEU A 287 -2.93 -8.01 -9.03
N THR A 288 -3.45 -6.98 -8.38
CA THR A 288 -3.20 -6.69 -6.96
C THR A 288 -3.72 -7.82 -6.07
N ARG A 289 -4.89 -8.42 -6.39
CA ARG A 289 -5.42 -9.60 -5.68
C ARG A 289 -4.47 -10.80 -5.80
N ILE A 290 -3.99 -11.10 -7.00
CA ILE A 290 -3.05 -12.20 -7.25
C ILE A 290 -1.74 -11.94 -6.48
N ASN A 291 -1.17 -10.75 -6.68
CA ASN A 291 0.08 -10.34 -6.05
C ASN A 291 0.00 -10.33 -4.52
N PHE A 292 -1.13 -9.91 -3.94
CA PHE A 292 -1.37 -9.97 -2.50
C PHE A 292 -1.38 -11.41 -1.99
N SER A 293 -2.12 -12.31 -2.65
CA SER A 293 -2.16 -13.74 -2.32
C SER A 293 -0.75 -14.34 -2.35
N GLU A 294 0.00 -14.10 -3.42
CA GLU A 294 1.37 -14.61 -3.58
C GLU A 294 2.34 -14.02 -2.55
N ALA A 295 2.30 -12.70 -2.32
CA ALA A 295 3.16 -12.03 -1.35
C ALA A 295 2.90 -12.52 0.08
N TYR A 296 1.63 -12.72 0.46
CA TYR A 296 1.28 -13.22 1.79
C TYR A 296 1.75 -14.68 2.00
N GLN A 297 1.64 -15.53 0.96
CA GLN A 297 2.19 -16.88 0.99
C GLN A 297 3.70 -16.85 1.16
N ILE A 298 4.42 -16.05 0.36
CA ILE A 298 5.88 -15.89 0.45
C ILE A 298 6.30 -15.37 1.84
N LEU A 299 5.55 -14.42 2.42
CA LEU A 299 5.78 -13.94 3.77
C LEU A 299 5.64 -15.06 4.81
N ALA A 300 4.59 -15.87 4.75
CA ALA A 300 4.41 -17.02 5.65
C ALA A 300 5.57 -18.04 5.53
N HIS A 301 6.04 -18.31 4.30
CA HIS A 301 7.18 -19.19 4.07
C HIS A 301 8.48 -18.57 4.62
N LEU A 302 8.72 -17.27 4.42
CA LEU A 302 9.87 -16.59 5.02
C LEU A 302 9.83 -16.67 6.56
N LYS A 303 8.66 -16.49 7.18
CA LYS A 303 8.48 -16.61 8.64
C LYS A 303 8.79 -18.03 9.13
N THR A 304 8.45 -19.05 8.33
CA THR A 304 8.82 -20.44 8.59
C THR A 304 10.34 -20.63 8.52
N VAL A 305 11.01 -20.04 7.54
CA VAL A 305 12.48 -20.08 7.43
C VAL A 305 13.14 -19.38 8.62
N ARG A 306 12.62 -18.24 9.06
CA ARG A 306 13.09 -17.56 10.28
C ARG A 306 12.92 -18.43 11.51
N LEU A 307 11.75 -19.04 11.66
CA LEU A 307 11.46 -19.97 12.75
C LEU A 307 12.46 -21.13 12.75
N PHE A 308 12.74 -21.71 11.58
CA PHE A 308 13.74 -22.79 11.42
C PHE A 308 15.15 -22.34 11.81
N VAL A 309 15.67 -21.25 11.23
CA VAL A 309 17.04 -20.78 11.48
C VAL A 309 17.27 -20.48 12.97
N GLU A 310 16.31 -19.80 13.59
CA GLU A 310 16.41 -19.39 15.00
C GLU A 310 16.22 -20.58 15.95
N SER A 311 15.37 -21.54 15.59
CA SER A 311 15.26 -22.80 16.35
C SER A 311 16.57 -23.59 16.29
N VAL A 312 17.22 -23.68 15.13
CA VAL A 312 18.53 -24.35 14.98
C VAL A 312 19.60 -23.63 15.81
N LEU A 313 19.64 -22.30 15.78
CA LEU A 313 20.62 -21.51 16.53
C LEU A 313 20.41 -21.59 18.05
N ARG A 314 19.16 -21.64 18.53
CA ARG A 314 18.85 -21.68 19.97
C ARG A 314 18.86 -23.08 20.56
N TYR A 315 18.36 -24.07 19.83
CA TYR A 315 18.11 -25.41 20.36
C TYR A 315 19.12 -26.45 19.86
N GLY A 316 19.81 -26.19 18.74
CA GLY A 316 20.86 -27.05 18.21
C GLY A 316 20.34 -28.36 17.57
N LEU A 317 21.12 -28.93 16.66
CA LEU A 317 20.73 -30.13 15.91
C LEU A 317 20.70 -31.40 16.78
N PRO A 318 19.87 -32.42 16.46
CA PRO A 318 18.96 -32.51 15.30
C PRO A 318 17.75 -31.58 15.38
N ALA A 319 17.14 -31.25 14.23
CA ALA A 319 16.02 -30.30 14.13
C ALA A 319 14.68 -30.90 14.61
N ASP A 320 14.63 -31.33 15.86
CA ASP A 320 13.45 -31.93 16.50
C ASP A 320 12.62 -30.83 17.18
N TYR A 321 12.02 -29.96 16.37
CA TYR A 321 11.22 -28.82 16.83
C TYR A 321 9.84 -28.83 16.18
N ALA A 322 8.84 -28.31 16.91
CA ALA A 322 7.52 -28.08 16.36
C ALA A 322 7.18 -26.59 16.38
N GLY A 323 6.43 -26.16 15.37
CA GLY A 323 5.86 -24.83 15.30
C GLY A 323 4.39 -24.84 15.71
N VAL A 324 3.96 -23.78 16.38
CA VAL A 324 2.54 -23.52 16.67
C VAL A 324 2.23 -22.06 16.31
N ILE A 325 1.12 -21.86 15.60
CA ILE A 325 0.57 -20.52 15.37
C ILE A 325 -0.58 -20.28 16.34
N ILE A 326 -0.57 -19.10 16.97
CA ILE A 326 -1.57 -18.64 17.93
C ILE A 326 -2.23 -17.39 17.37
N ARG A 327 -3.57 -17.39 17.36
CA ARG A 327 -4.37 -16.20 17.12
C ARG A 327 -4.77 -15.60 18.47
N PRO A 328 -4.11 -14.53 18.93
CA PRO A 328 -4.45 -13.90 20.20
C PRO A 328 -5.85 -13.27 20.15
N ASP A 329 -6.54 -13.27 21.30
CA ASP A 329 -7.68 -12.38 21.53
C ASP A 329 -7.15 -11.08 22.14
N PRO A 330 -7.46 -9.89 21.59
CA PRO A 330 -7.02 -8.60 22.13
C PRO A 330 -7.25 -8.42 23.62
N LYS A 331 -8.35 -8.97 24.16
CA LYS A 331 -8.70 -8.86 25.58
C LYS A 331 -7.82 -9.71 26.48
N THR A 332 -7.28 -10.82 25.97
CA THR A 332 -6.48 -11.78 26.75
C THR A 332 -5.06 -11.94 26.24
N ALA A 333 -4.60 -11.13 25.29
CA ALA A 333 -3.29 -11.22 24.67
C ALA A 333 -2.16 -11.24 25.72
N ALA A 334 -2.12 -10.25 26.62
CA ALA A 334 -1.10 -10.18 27.67
C ALA A 334 -1.10 -11.42 28.61
N LYS A 335 -2.28 -11.95 28.94
CA LYS A 335 -2.42 -13.18 29.75
C LYS A 335 -1.92 -14.39 28.99
N THR A 336 -2.28 -14.51 27.72
CA THR A 336 -1.88 -15.60 26.81
C THR A 336 -0.36 -15.66 26.71
N LEU A 337 0.27 -14.52 26.44
CA LEU A 337 1.72 -14.43 26.36
C LEU A 337 2.38 -14.84 27.69
N ARG A 338 1.89 -14.33 28.82
CA ARG A 338 2.42 -14.69 30.14
C ARG A 338 2.35 -16.19 30.39
N SER A 339 1.22 -16.84 30.08
CA SER A 339 1.07 -18.31 30.23
C SER A 339 2.12 -19.05 29.40
N ILE A 340 2.26 -18.71 28.11
CA ILE A 340 3.22 -19.35 27.20
C ILE A 340 4.66 -19.13 27.64
N THR A 341 5.06 -17.90 27.96
CA THR A 341 6.42 -17.61 28.44
C THR A 341 6.73 -18.34 29.75
N THR A 342 5.75 -18.42 30.67
CA THR A 342 5.92 -19.17 31.93
C THR A 342 6.10 -20.66 31.68
N HIS A 343 5.30 -21.25 30.79
CA HIS A 343 5.39 -22.67 30.43
C HIS A 343 6.75 -23.03 29.84
N TYR A 344 7.31 -22.16 28.99
CA TYR A 344 8.59 -22.40 28.29
C TYR A 344 9.83 -21.79 28.96
N ALA A 345 9.71 -21.22 30.17
CA ALA A 345 10.82 -20.59 30.89
C ALA A 345 12.02 -21.52 31.13
N TYR A 346 11.81 -22.85 31.15
CA TYR A 346 12.87 -23.85 31.30
C TYR A 346 13.89 -23.86 30.14
N LEU A 347 13.51 -23.34 28.96
CA LEU A 347 14.40 -23.26 27.80
C LEU A 347 15.57 -22.30 28.04
N ASN A 348 15.40 -21.30 28.91
CA ASN A 348 16.46 -20.36 29.30
C ASN A 348 17.55 -21.03 30.17
N ASN A 349 17.18 -21.95 31.05
CA ASN A 349 18.16 -22.66 31.88
C ASN A 349 18.98 -23.68 31.09
N SER A 350 18.45 -24.19 29.98
CA SER A 350 19.12 -25.20 29.14
C SER A 350 20.25 -24.61 28.28
N SER A 351 20.13 -23.34 27.86
CA SER A 351 21.19 -22.64 27.12
C SER A 351 22.41 -22.32 27.99
N ARG A 352 22.20 -22.06 29.29
CA ARG A 352 23.29 -21.83 30.27
C ARG A 352 24.02 -23.10 30.69
N ASP A 353 23.32 -24.23 30.84
CA ASP A 353 23.92 -25.48 31.34
C ASP A 353 24.90 -26.14 30.34
N SER A 354 24.72 -25.89 29.03
CA SER A 354 25.66 -26.33 27.98
C SER A 354 27.03 -25.61 28.04
N SER A 355 27.06 -24.36 28.53
CA SER A 355 28.30 -23.60 28.74
C SER A 355 28.96 -23.91 30.09
N ALA A 356 28.18 -24.27 31.11
CA ALA A 356 28.70 -24.62 32.44
C ALA A 356 29.49 -25.94 32.46
N ARG A 357 29.20 -26.88 31.56
CA ARG A 357 29.95 -28.16 31.46
C ARG A 357 31.32 -28.04 30.78
N ARG A 358 31.67 -26.89 30.17
CA ARG A 358 32.89 -26.73 29.37
C ARG A 358 33.91 -25.73 29.91
N GLY A 359 33.72 -25.23 31.13
CA GLY A 359 34.51 -24.14 31.70
C GLY A 359 35.01 -24.34 33.13
N LYS A 360 35.61 -25.50 33.46
CA LYS A 360 36.46 -25.62 34.65
C LYS A 360 37.93 -25.43 34.26
N GLY A 361 38.24 -24.22 33.78
CA GLY A 361 39.59 -23.76 33.45
C GLY A 361 39.83 -22.41 34.09
N LYS A 362 40.71 -22.39 35.08
CA LYS A 362 41.10 -21.24 35.91
C LYS A 362 41.87 -20.22 35.04
N GLY A 363 41.42 -18.96 34.99
CA GLY A 363 42.17 -17.90 34.29
C GLY A 363 41.48 -16.55 34.36
N SER A 364 42.01 -15.68 35.22
CA SER A 364 41.70 -14.25 35.31
C SER A 364 42.27 -13.46 34.13
N SER A 365 41.50 -12.54 33.55
CA SER A 365 41.82 -11.09 33.50
C SER A 365 41.11 -10.36 32.36
N ALA A 366 40.42 -9.28 32.73
CA ALA A 366 40.33 -8.00 32.02
C ALA A 366 40.13 -8.02 30.49
N LEU A 367 38.87 -7.89 30.05
CA LEU A 367 38.48 -7.09 28.89
C LEU A 367 36.97 -6.87 28.99
N GLY A 368 36.55 -5.79 29.62
CA GLY A 368 35.14 -5.47 29.83
C GLY A 368 34.98 -3.97 29.88
N ASP A 369 34.81 -3.35 28.72
CA ASP A 369 34.06 -2.09 28.62
C ASP A 369 33.65 -1.72 27.18
N ASP A 370 34.27 -2.29 26.13
CA ASP A 370 34.08 -1.79 24.76
C ASP A 370 33.13 -2.64 23.86
N ILE A 371 32.48 -3.67 24.42
CA ILE A 371 31.48 -4.51 23.72
C ILE A 371 30.04 -4.14 24.14
N GLY A 372 29.86 -3.06 24.90
CA GLY A 372 28.54 -2.65 25.42
C GLY A 372 27.68 -1.85 24.45
N GLY A 373 28.28 -1.22 23.43
CA GLY A 373 27.59 -0.24 22.56
C GLY A 373 26.83 -0.86 21.39
N GLU A 374 27.41 -1.82 20.68
CA GLU A 374 26.79 -2.41 19.47
C GLU A 374 25.69 -3.44 19.80
N TRP A 375 25.72 -4.01 21.01
CA TRP A 375 24.69 -4.94 21.49
C TRP A 375 23.57 -4.26 22.27
N ALA A 376 23.66 -2.95 22.55
CA ALA A 376 22.62 -2.21 23.25
C ALA A 376 21.32 -2.09 22.43
N SER A 377 21.42 -2.00 21.10
CA SER A 377 20.25 -2.06 20.20
C SER A 377 19.65 -3.46 20.09
N VAL A 378 20.46 -4.50 20.32
CA VAL A 378 20.01 -5.90 20.42
C VAL A 378 19.31 -6.17 21.77
N MET A 379 19.65 -5.41 22.82
CA MET A 379 18.98 -5.49 24.13
C MET A 379 17.58 -4.83 24.17
N GLU A 380 17.19 -4.03 23.17
CA GLU A 380 15.84 -3.47 23.06
C GLU A 380 14.82 -4.44 22.43
N ALA A 381 15.28 -5.55 21.83
CA ALA A 381 14.39 -6.63 21.42
C ALA A 381 14.02 -7.46 22.66
N GLU A 382 12.74 -7.46 23.04
CA GLU A 382 12.23 -8.31 24.11
C GLU A 382 12.63 -9.78 23.86
N TYR A 383 13.59 -10.26 24.65
CA TYR A 383 14.10 -11.62 24.50
C TYR A 383 13.14 -12.59 25.19
N TYR A 384 12.34 -13.30 24.39
CA TYR A 384 11.54 -14.41 24.87
C TYR A 384 12.40 -15.67 25.00
N ASP A 385 12.16 -16.46 26.05
CA ASP A 385 12.82 -17.75 26.29
C ASP A 385 12.52 -18.79 25.20
N ILE A 386 11.48 -18.52 24.39
CA ILE A 386 11.05 -19.30 23.22
C ILE A 386 11.29 -18.49 21.94
N VAL A 387 11.50 -19.17 20.80
CA VAL A 387 11.49 -18.49 19.49
C VAL A 387 10.06 -18.01 19.21
N LEU A 388 9.89 -16.70 18.98
CA LEU A 388 8.60 -16.07 18.69
C LEU A 388 8.73 -15.09 17.52
N PHE A 389 7.85 -15.20 16.54
CA PHE A 389 7.70 -14.27 15.43
C PHE A 389 6.25 -13.87 15.21
N GLU A 390 6.06 -12.72 14.55
CA GLU A 390 4.73 -12.17 14.29
C GLU A 390 4.38 -12.24 12.81
N ILE A 391 3.13 -12.58 12.49
CA ILE A 391 2.58 -12.45 11.13
C ILE A 391 1.39 -11.49 11.20
N PRO A 392 1.40 -10.36 10.47
CA PRO A 392 0.29 -9.41 10.50
C PRO A 392 -1.03 -10.04 10.08
N MET A 393 -2.10 -9.73 10.83
CA MET A 393 -3.46 -10.10 10.44
C MET A 393 -3.94 -9.22 9.29
N VAL A 394 -4.74 -9.82 8.40
CA VAL A 394 -5.42 -9.09 7.33
C VAL A 394 -6.73 -8.57 7.87
N ILE A 395 -6.76 -7.28 8.20
CA ILE A 395 -7.95 -6.60 8.74
C ILE A 395 -8.69 -5.94 7.57
N CYS A 396 -9.93 -6.40 7.34
CA CYS A 396 -10.80 -5.96 6.26
C CYS A 396 -11.76 -4.86 6.68
#